data_AF-A0A5N8VV36-F1
#
_entry.id   AF-A0A5N8VV36-F1
#
_cell.length_a   1.000
_cell.length_b   1.000
_cell.length_c   1.000
_cell.angle_alpha   90.00
_cell.angle_beta   90.00
_cell.angle_gamma   90.00
#
_symmetry.space_group_name_H-M   'P 1'
#
loop_
_entity.id
_entity.type
_entity.pdbx_description
1 polymer ?
#
loop_
_entity_poly.entity_id
_entity_poly.type
_entity_poly.pdbx_seq_one_letter_code
_entity_poly.pdbx_strand_id
1 'polypeptide(L)'
;MFTLHEPPLFTRLRDARRILVAGAGGGFDVYAGLPLALALRAAGKEVHLANLSFADLYGLDLDVWLEQDVAAIRPDTVARGDYFPERTLARWLETHGMPSTVYALSRTGVTPLRAAYRALLDHLGGVDAIVLVDGGTDILMRGDEDGLGTPEEDMASLGAVAGLDEVEQRLVACLGFGVDAYHGVNHALVLENLAALQREGAWLGAFSLPYDSREGALYVDAVAHAQHSTPDHPSIVNGSVAAAVRGEFGDVRFTERTKNSRLFVNPLMAVYFCVDAVGLARRNLYLDRIEHTVLTRQISSVIAEFRDDLPSLRPPRVFPH
;
A
#
# COMPACT_ATOMS: atom_id res chain seq x y z
N MET A 1 -5.97 17.13 18.58
CA MET A 1 -4.66 17.62 19.05
C MET A 1 -3.67 16.48 18.95
N PHE A 2 -2.52 16.69 18.31
CA PHE A 2 -1.45 15.69 18.22
C PHE A 2 -0.62 15.67 19.50
N THR A 3 -0.17 14.48 19.91
CA THR A 3 0.67 14.29 21.10
C THR A 3 1.74 13.23 20.81
N LEU A 4 2.77 13.13 21.65
CA LEU A 4 3.76 12.06 21.56
C LEU A 4 3.23 10.68 22.02
N HIS A 5 2.10 10.62 22.72
CA HIS A 5 1.55 9.38 23.25
C HIS A 5 0.79 8.55 22.22
N GLU A 6 0.30 9.19 21.17
CA GLU A 6 -0.52 8.56 20.14
C GLU A 6 0.01 8.98 18.76
N PRO A 7 0.36 8.04 17.87
CA PRO A 7 0.81 8.39 16.53
C PRO A 7 -0.24 9.26 15.80
N PRO A 8 0.18 10.32 15.07
CA PRO A 8 -0.76 11.23 14.41
C PRO A 8 -1.71 10.55 13.42
N LEU A 9 -1.31 9.44 12.79
CA LEU A 9 -2.20 8.59 11.98
C LEU A 9 -3.44 8.17 12.78
N PHE A 10 -3.26 7.58 13.96
CA PHE A 10 -4.37 7.15 14.82
C PHE A 10 -5.16 8.34 15.37
N THR A 11 -4.49 9.46 15.64
CA THR A 11 -5.18 10.71 16.02
C THR A 11 -6.14 11.18 14.93
N ARG A 12 -5.77 11.07 13.64
CA ARG A 12 -6.65 11.42 12.50
C ARG A 12 -7.82 10.46 12.34
N LEU A 13 -7.62 9.18 12.68
CA LEU A 13 -8.63 8.12 12.58
C LEU A 13 -9.52 7.99 13.83
N ARG A 14 -9.31 8.83 14.85
CA ARG A 14 -9.98 8.70 16.15
C ARG A 14 -11.51 8.73 16.05
N ASP A 15 -12.05 9.64 15.25
CA ASP A 15 -13.50 9.86 15.13
C ASP A 15 -14.14 9.01 14.01
N ALA A 16 -13.32 8.46 13.10
CA ALA A 16 -13.77 7.54 12.06
C ALA A 16 -14.32 6.25 12.68
N ARG A 17 -15.47 5.77 12.22
CA ARG A 17 -16.08 4.50 12.67
C ARG A 17 -15.86 3.40 11.66
N ARG A 18 -16.08 3.69 10.37
CA ARG A 18 -15.85 2.76 9.28
C ARG A 18 -14.65 3.20 8.44
N ILE A 19 -13.68 2.31 8.32
CA ILE A 19 -12.38 2.61 7.72
C ILE A 19 -12.10 1.57 6.63
N LEU A 20 -11.72 2.03 5.45
CA LEU A 20 -11.18 1.18 4.40
C LEU A 20 -9.64 1.25 4.44
N VAL A 21 -8.98 0.11 4.58
CA VAL A 21 -7.53 -0.01 4.42
C VAL A 21 -7.25 -0.72 3.10
N ALA A 22 -6.56 -0.05 2.18
CA ALA A 22 -6.43 -0.50 0.80
C ALA A 22 -4.98 -0.51 0.32
N GLY A 23 -4.48 -1.65 -0.19
CA GLY A 23 -3.15 -1.74 -0.80
C GLY A 23 -3.06 -0.98 -2.13
N ALA A 24 -2.03 -0.14 -2.28
CA ALA A 24 -1.94 0.87 -3.33
C ALA A 24 -1.18 0.39 -4.59
N GLY A 25 0.01 -0.18 -4.43
CA GLY A 25 0.88 -0.67 -5.51
C GLY A 25 0.53 -2.08 -5.99
N GLY A 26 -0.34 -2.75 -5.23
CA GLY A 26 -0.93 -4.04 -5.55
C GLY A 26 -0.15 -5.23 -5.03
N GLY A 27 -0.29 -6.40 -5.67
CA GLY A 27 0.33 -7.62 -5.16
C GLY A 27 -0.02 -7.90 -3.69
N PHE A 28 0.95 -7.78 -2.79
CA PHE A 28 0.79 -8.04 -1.35
C PHE A 28 0.65 -6.78 -0.49
N ASP A 29 0.46 -5.59 -1.06
CA ASP A 29 0.45 -4.33 -0.31
C ASP A 29 -0.58 -4.26 0.82
N VAL A 30 -1.75 -4.87 0.64
CA VAL A 30 -2.75 -4.98 1.71
C VAL A 30 -2.19 -5.58 3.02
N TYR A 31 -1.15 -6.41 2.95
CA TYR A 31 -0.47 -6.95 4.14
C TYR A 31 0.23 -5.85 4.95
N ALA A 32 0.79 -4.82 4.30
CA ALA A 32 1.35 -3.66 4.98
C ALA A 32 0.28 -2.89 5.78
N GLY A 33 -1.00 -3.03 5.42
CA GLY A 33 -2.12 -2.48 6.18
C GLY A 33 -2.66 -3.37 7.29
N LEU A 34 -2.28 -4.65 7.35
CA LEU A 34 -2.84 -5.60 8.30
C LEU A 34 -2.60 -5.20 9.77
N PRO A 35 -1.40 -4.76 10.20
CA PRO A 35 -1.21 -4.27 11.57
C PRO A 35 -2.13 -3.11 11.93
N LEU A 36 -2.32 -2.16 11.00
CA LEU A 36 -3.21 -1.01 11.19
C LEU A 36 -4.67 -1.46 11.32
N ALA A 37 -5.10 -2.36 10.44
CA ALA A 37 -6.46 -2.90 10.47
C ALA A 37 -6.74 -3.66 11.78
N LEU A 38 -5.78 -4.43 12.29
CA LEU A 38 -5.88 -5.14 13.56
C LEU A 38 -5.99 -4.17 14.75
N ALA A 39 -5.13 -3.14 14.81
CA ALA A 39 -5.18 -2.13 15.86
C ALA A 39 -6.52 -1.36 15.85
N LEU A 40 -6.99 -0.95 14.66
CA LEU A 40 -8.26 -0.23 14.50
C LEU A 40 -9.46 -1.11 14.89
N ARG A 41 -9.47 -2.40 14.51
CA ARG A 41 -10.51 -3.35 14.95
C ARG A 41 -10.49 -3.53 16.47
N ALA A 42 -9.31 -3.63 17.07
CA ALA A 42 -9.17 -3.72 18.53
C ALA A 42 -9.68 -2.46 19.25
N ALA A 43 -9.61 -1.30 18.60
CA ALA A 43 -10.22 -0.05 19.05
C ALA A 43 -11.74 0.05 18.77
N GLY A 44 -12.39 -1.04 18.34
CA GLY A 44 -13.83 -1.11 18.10
C GLY A 44 -14.29 -0.46 16.79
N LYS A 45 -13.38 -0.23 15.83
CA LYS A 45 -13.72 0.29 14.51
C LYS A 45 -14.19 -0.81 13.56
N GLU A 46 -15.06 -0.46 12.63
CA GLU A 46 -15.42 -1.31 11.51
C GLU A 46 -14.38 -1.14 10.40
N VAL A 47 -13.58 -2.18 10.14
CA VAL A 47 -12.46 -2.09 9.18
C VAL A 47 -12.63 -3.07 8.05
N HIS A 48 -12.64 -2.52 6.83
CA HIS A 48 -12.69 -3.24 5.56
C HIS A 48 -11.31 -3.25 4.91
N LEU A 49 -11.01 -4.30 4.18
CA LEU A 49 -9.72 -4.49 3.49
C LEU A 49 -9.95 -4.49 1.99
N ALA A 50 -9.14 -3.74 1.25
CA ALA A 50 -9.09 -3.81 -0.20
C ALA A 50 -7.63 -3.88 -0.70
N ASN A 51 -7.46 -4.22 -1.97
CA ASN A 51 -6.16 -4.25 -2.62
C ASN A 51 -6.33 -4.00 -4.12
N LEU A 52 -5.42 -3.22 -4.71
CA LEU A 52 -5.26 -3.22 -6.16
C LEU A 52 -4.70 -4.58 -6.59
N SER A 53 -5.47 -5.35 -7.35
CA SER A 53 -5.14 -6.76 -7.53
C SER A 53 -4.16 -7.01 -8.67
N PHE A 54 -3.17 -7.86 -8.38
CA PHE A 54 -2.27 -8.44 -9.37
C PHE A 54 -2.68 -9.84 -9.82
N ALA A 55 -3.70 -10.42 -9.19
CA ALA A 55 -4.28 -11.68 -9.63
C ALA A 55 -5.06 -11.49 -10.95
N ASP A 56 -5.25 -12.57 -11.69
CA ASP A 56 -6.13 -12.57 -12.86
C ASP A 56 -7.60 -12.63 -12.40
N LEU A 57 -8.24 -11.47 -12.36
CA LEU A 57 -9.65 -11.35 -11.94
C LEU A 57 -10.64 -11.74 -13.04
N TYR A 58 -10.25 -11.79 -14.32
CA TYR A 58 -11.20 -11.99 -15.43
C TYR A 58 -11.91 -13.34 -15.40
N GLY A 59 -11.30 -14.34 -14.75
CA GLY A 59 -11.85 -15.69 -14.65
C GLY A 59 -12.73 -15.95 -13.42
N LEU A 60 -13.03 -14.92 -12.62
CA LEU A 60 -13.86 -15.06 -11.42
C LEU A 60 -15.35 -15.25 -11.77
N ASP A 61 -16.09 -15.91 -10.88
CA ASP A 61 -17.53 -16.07 -10.99
C ASP A 61 -18.26 -14.71 -10.96
N LEU A 62 -19.40 -14.61 -11.63
CA LEU A 62 -20.11 -13.33 -11.77
C LEU A 62 -20.65 -12.78 -10.43
N ASP A 63 -20.92 -13.65 -9.47
CA ASP A 63 -21.52 -13.32 -8.17
C ASP A 63 -20.54 -12.72 -7.16
N VAL A 64 -19.22 -12.79 -7.43
CA VAL A 64 -18.22 -12.12 -6.59
C VAL A 64 -18.04 -10.65 -6.94
N TRP A 65 -18.48 -10.21 -8.12
CA TRP A 65 -18.36 -8.82 -8.55
C TRP A 65 -19.41 -7.95 -7.86
N LEU A 66 -18.97 -6.91 -7.16
CA LEU A 66 -19.87 -5.92 -6.60
C LEU A 66 -20.35 -4.96 -7.68
N GLU A 67 -19.41 -4.56 -8.53
CA GLU A 67 -19.58 -3.69 -9.68
C GLU A 67 -18.41 -3.90 -10.65
N GLN A 68 -18.42 -3.19 -11.77
CA GLN A 68 -17.26 -3.16 -12.67
C GLN A 68 -15.98 -2.79 -11.89
N ASP A 69 -14.93 -3.59 -12.09
CA ASP A 69 -13.59 -3.35 -11.54
C ASP A 69 -13.45 -3.48 -10.01
N VAL A 70 -14.47 -4.04 -9.32
CA VAL A 70 -14.38 -4.38 -7.89
C VAL A 70 -15.09 -5.70 -7.55
N ALA A 71 -14.35 -6.64 -6.95
CA ALA A 71 -14.85 -7.94 -6.53
C ALA A 71 -14.67 -8.16 -5.02
N ALA A 72 -15.64 -8.82 -4.38
CA ALA A 72 -15.59 -9.26 -2.99
C ALA A 72 -14.95 -10.65 -2.89
N ILE A 73 -13.67 -10.71 -2.52
CA ILE A 73 -12.93 -11.97 -2.43
C ILE A 73 -13.11 -12.58 -1.04
N ARG A 74 -13.64 -13.80 -1.01
CA ARG A 74 -13.87 -14.63 0.17
C ARG A 74 -12.89 -15.80 0.19
N PRO A 75 -12.75 -16.51 1.33
CA PRO A 75 -11.82 -17.65 1.44
C PRO A 75 -12.03 -18.75 0.39
N ASP A 76 -13.28 -18.95 0.00
CA ASP A 76 -13.78 -19.96 -0.93
C ASP A 76 -13.86 -19.48 -2.38
N THR A 77 -13.54 -18.21 -2.68
CA THR A 77 -13.57 -17.69 -4.04
C THR A 77 -12.69 -18.53 -4.99
N VAL A 78 -13.32 -19.11 -6.00
CA VAL A 78 -12.66 -19.90 -7.02
C VAL A 78 -11.97 -18.96 -7.99
N ALA A 79 -10.70 -19.24 -8.29
CA ALA A 79 -9.90 -18.46 -9.22
C ALA A 79 -8.85 -19.35 -9.85
N ARG A 80 -8.39 -18.95 -11.04
CA ARG A 80 -7.33 -19.63 -11.77
C ARG A 80 -5.97 -19.11 -11.31
N GLY A 81 -5.01 -20.02 -11.17
CA GLY A 81 -3.64 -19.69 -10.79
C GLY A 81 -3.40 -19.65 -9.28
N ASP A 82 -2.10 -19.64 -8.95
CA ASP A 82 -1.62 -19.81 -7.58
C ASP A 82 -1.25 -18.49 -6.91
N TYR A 83 -1.15 -17.39 -7.67
CA TYR A 83 -0.90 -16.05 -7.16
C TYR A 83 -2.23 -15.31 -6.92
N PHE A 84 -2.71 -15.33 -5.67
CA PHE A 84 -3.90 -14.57 -5.28
C PHE A 84 -3.80 -14.05 -3.84
N PRO A 85 -3.08 -12.93 -3.62
CA PRO A 85 -2.83 -12.37 -2.29
C PRO A 85 -4.10 -12.07 -1.48
N GLU A 86 -5.14 -11.53 -2.12
CA GLU A 86 -6.41 -11.18 -1.46
C GLU A 86 -7.12 -12.41 -0.92
N ARG A 87 -7.23 -13.48 -1.74
CA ARG A 87 -7.81 -14.76 -1.30
C ARG A 87 -6.95 -15.43 -0.22
N THR A 88 -5.64 -15.31 -0.34
CA THR A 88 -4.69 -15.86 0.65
C THR A 88 -4.85 -15.18 2.00
N LEU A 89 -5.04 -13.86 2.00
CA LEU A 89 -5.34 -13.08 3.19
C LEU A 89 -6.75 -13.39 3.74
N ALA A 90 -7.75 -13.51 2.87
CA ALA A 90 -9.11 -13.90 3.24
C ALA A 90 -9.13 -15.23 4.03
N ARG A 91 -8.42 -16.24 3.53
CA ARG A 91 -8.27 -17.55 4.23
C ARG A 91 -7.59 -17.40 5.58
N TRP A 92 -6.51 -16.62 5.65
CA TRP A 92 -5.82 -16.36 6.90
C TRP A 92 -6.70 -15.62 7.93
N LEU A 93 -7.53 -14.67 7.47
CA LEU A 93 -8.49 -13.97 8.33
C LEU A 93 -9.55 -14.92 8.87
N GLU A 94 -10.04 -15.85 8.05
CA GLU A 94 -11.03 -16.86 8.45
C GLU A 94 -10.47 -17.80 9.53
N THR A 95 -9.22 -18.28 9.38
CA THR A 95 -8.60 -19.15 10.40
C THR A 95 -8.42 -18.45 11.75
N HIS A 96 -8.37 -17.12 11.75
CA HIS A 96 -8.29 -16.29 12.94
C HIS A 96 -9.66 -15.77 13.43
N GLY A 97 -10.78 -16.21 12.83
CA GLY A 97 -12.13 -15.81 13.21
C GLY A 97 -12.43 -14.33 12.97
N MET A 98 -11.77 -13.71 12.00
CA MET A 98 -11.92 -12.30 11.64
C MET A 98 -12.81 -12.13 10.40
N PRO A 99 -13.37 -10.93 10.14
CA PRO A 99 -14.02 -10.63 8.87
C PRO A 99 -13.06 -10.94 7.71
N SER A 100 -13.45 -11.90 6.88
CA SER A 100 -12.59 -12.58 5.91
C SER A 100 -12.83 -12.17 4.46
N THR A 101 -13.54 -11.07 4.23
CA THR A 101 -13.67 -10.49 2.88
C THR A 101 -12.55 -9.49 2.65
N VAL A 102 -11.86 -9.63 1.52
CA VAL A 102 -10.87 -8.67 1.00
C VAL A 102 -11.35 -8.24 -0.38
N TYR A 103 -11.56 -6.95 -0.59
CA TYR A 103 -12.04 -6.44 -1.88
C TYR A 103 -10.87 -6.31 -2.86
N ALA A 104 -10.99 -6.93 -4.03
CA ALA A 104 -10.01 -6.83 -5.11
C ALA A 104 -10.46 -5.76 -6.10
N LEU A 105 -9.63 -4.74 -6.30
CA LEU A 105 -9.82 -3.70 -7.31
C LEU A 105 -9.04 -4.07 -8.57
N SER A 106 -9.66 -3.99 -9.74
CA SER A 106 -8.97 -4.28 -11.00
C SER A 106 -7.86 -3.27 -11.27
N ARG A 107 -6.76 -3.77 -11.85
CA ARG A 107 -5.66 -2.93 -12.33
C ARG A 107 -6.10 -2.15 -13.57
N THR A 108 -6.41 -0.88 -13.37
CA THR A 108 -6.93 0.04 -14.39
C THR A 108 -6.25 1.41 -14.30
N GLY A 109 -6.72 2.39 -15.06
CA GLY A 109 -6.34 3.80 -14.91
C GLY A 109 -7.12 4.50 -13.77
N VAL A 110 -6.81 5.77 -13.52
CA VAL A 110 -7.38 6.53 -12.38
C VAL A 110 -8.90 6.62 -12.42
N THR A 111 -9.49 6.88 -13.59
CA THR A 111 -10.95 7.09 -13.72
C THR A 111 -11.77 5.85 -13.36
N PRO A 112 -11.57 4.67 -13.98
CA PRO A 112 -12.29 3.45 -13.60
C PRO A 112 -11.95 3.00 -12.18
N LEU A 113 -10.69 3.13 -11.74
CA LEU A 113 -10.32 2.78 -10.37
C LEU A 113 -11.08 3.61 -9.34
N ARG A 114 -11.24 4.92 -9.57
CA ARG A 114 -12.05 5.79 -8.70
C ARG A 114 -13.52 5.37 -8.68
N ALA A 115 -14.07 4.99 -9.84
CA ALA A 115 -15.44 4.48 -9.91
C ALA A 115 -15.60 3.17 -9.10
N ALA A 116 -14.63 2.26 -9.19
CA ALA A 116 -14.58 1.03 -8.41
C ALA A 116 -14.50 1.30 -6.90
N TYR A 117 -13.68 2.27 -6.47
CA TYR A 117 -13.68 2.73 -5.08
C TYR A 117 -15.06 3.25 -4.66
N ARG A 118 -15.70 4.13 -5.45
CA ARG A 118 -17.06 4.63 -5.14
C ARG A 118 -18.09 3.52 -4.99
N ALA A 119 -18.09 2.56 -5.92
CA ALA A 119 -18.98 1.41 -5.84
C ALA A 119 -18.74 0.57 -4.57
N LEU A 120 -17.47 0.41 -4.18
CA LEU A 120 -17.14 -0.22 -2.91
C LEU A 120 -17.65 0.60 -1.72
N LEU A 121 -17.44 1.92 -1.71
CA LEU A 121 -17.94 2.77 -0.63
C LEU A 121 -19.46 2.68 -0.52
N ASP A 122 -20.18 2.72 -1.62
CA ASP A 122 -21.64 2.57 -1.66
C ASP A 122 -22.08 1.21 -1.12
N HIS A 123 -21.42 0.12 -1.55
CA HIS A 123 -21.67 -1.23 -1.03
C HIS A 123 -21.47 -1.33 0.48
N LEU A 124 -20.44 -0.67 1.01
CA LEU A 124 -20.16 -0.63 2.44
C LEU A 124 -21.13 0.28 3.19
N GLY A 125 -21.87 1.15 2.51
CA GLY A 125 -22.76 2.16 3.10
C GLY A 125 -22.04 3.44 3.52
N GLY A 126 -21.02 3.85 2.75
CA GLY A 126 -20.09 4.95 3.01
C GLY A 126 -18.90 4.53 3.89
N VAL A 127 -17.84 5.33 3.94
CA VAL A 127 -16.73 5.19 4.91
C VAL A 127 -16.32 6.57 5.43
N ASP A 128 -15.80 6.63 6.66
CA ASP A 128 -15.31 7.88 7.25
C ASP A 128 -13.85 8.15 6.88
N ALA A 129 -13.10 7.08 6.57
CA ALA A 129 -11.69 7.17 6.24
C ALA A 129 -11.24 6.10 5.25
N ILE A 130 -10.25 6.46 4.42
CA ILE A 130 -9.45 5.55 3.60
C ILE A 130 -7.98 5.68 4.00
N VAL A 131 -7.32 4.55 4.24
CA VAL A 131 -5.87 4.46 4.43
C VAL A 131 -5.30 3.63 3.28
N LEU A 132 -4.65 4.30 2.32
CA LEU A 132 -3.83 3.64 1.32
C LEU A 132 -2.56 3.10 2.00
N VAL A 133 -2.19 1.87 1.68
CA VAL A 133 -0.98 1.25 2.21
C VAL A 133 -0.07 0.79 1.08
N ASP A 134 1.21 1.11 1.22
CA ASP A 134 2.26 0.80 0.26
C ASP A 134 3.30 -0.09 0.94
N GLY A 135 3.56 -1.24 0.31
CA GLY A 135 4.64 -2.15 0.65
C GLY A 135 5.97 -1.66 0.12
N GLY A 136 6.45 -0.55 0.67
CA GLY A 136 7.53 0.21 0.07
C GLY A 136 7.41 1.67 0.46
N THR A 137 7.94 2.53 -0.40
CA THR A 137 7.98 3.98 -0.24
C THR A 137 7.92 4.73 -1.58
N ASP A 138 7.76 4.03 -2.70
CA ASP A 138 7.69 4.64 -4.02
C ASP A 138 6.43 5.48 -4.25
N ILE A 139 5.34 5.25 -3.51
CA ILE A 139 4.20 6.18 -3.52
C ILE A 139 4.57 7.60 -3.06
N LEU A 140 5.67 7.75 -2.30
CA LEU A 140 6.17 9.04 -1.82
C LEU A 140 7.01 9.79 -2.86
N MET A 141 7.22 9.21 -4.03
CA MET A 141 8.01 9.82 -5.10
C MET A 141 7.19 10.89 -5.83
N ARG A 142 7.89 11.96 -6.20
CA ARG A 142 7.27 13.18 -6.74
C ARG A 142 7.18 13.16 -8.26
N GLY A 143 8.10 12.45 -8.92
CA GLY A 143 8.16 12.26 -10.36
C GLY A 143 9.42 12.77 -11.03
N ASP A 144 10.12 13.72 -10.41
CA ASP A 144 11.36 14.30 -10.91
C ASP A 144 12.62 13.61 -10.37
N GLU A 145 12.51 12.56 -9.56
CA GLU A 145 13.64 11.76 -9.08
C GLU A 145 14.25 10.88 -10.18
N ASP A 146 15.55 10.59 -10.08
CA ASP A 146 16.27 9.72 -11.02
C ASP A 146 15.60 8.35 -11.21
N GLY A 147 15.18 7.69 -10.13
CA GLY A 147 14.37 6.47 -10.16
C GLY A 147 13.08 6.62 -9.34
N LEU A 148 11.98 6.09 -9.85
CA LEU A 148 10.65 6.20 -9.25
C LEU A 148 10.13 4.93 -8.57
N GLY A 149 10.82 3.80 -8.68
CA GLY A 149 10.24 2.52 -8.28
C GLY A 149 9.27 1.99 -9.35
N THR A 150 8.09 1.56 -8.90
CA THR A 150 6.99 1.04 -9.72
C THR A 150 5.75 1.93 -9.61
N PRO A 151 5.79 3.17 -10.14
CA PRO A 151 4.84 4.22 -9.79
C PRO A 151 3.42 4.00 -10.32
N GLU A 152 3.19 3.17 -11.33
CA GLU A 152 1.91 3.13 -12.04
C GLU A 152 0.72 2.83 -11.13
N GLU A 153 0.78 1.72 -10.39
CA GLU A 153 -0.28 1.28 -9.49
C GLU A 153 -0.46 2.24 -8.31
N ASP A 154 0.64 2.65 -7.69
CA ASP A 154 0.62 3.60 -6.56
C ASP A 154 -0.04 4.91 -6.94
N MET A 155 0.30 5.44 -8.12
CA MET A 155 -0.25 6.71 -8.60
C MET A 155 -1.68 6.56 -9.09
N ALA A 156 -2.06 5.40 -9.64
CA ALA A 156 -3.45 5.10 -9.94
C ALA A 156 -4.29 5.14 -8.65
N SER A 157 -3.84 4.45 -7.60
CA SER A 157 -4.49 4.39 -6.29
C SER A 157 -4.53 5.76 -5.60
N LEU A 158 -3.40 6.48 -5.59
CA LEU A 158 -3.30 7.82 -5.02
C LEU A 158 -4.23 8.79 -5.75
N GLY A 159 -4.22 8.80 -7.09
CA GLY A 159 -5.10 9.65 -7.90
C GLY A 159 -6.57 9.32 -7.67
N ALA A 160 -6.92 8.03 -7.63
CA ALA A 160 -8.28 7.58 -7.38
C ALA A 160 -8.79 8.08 -6.02
N VAL A 161 -8.07 7.78 -4.94
CA VAL A 161 -8.47 8.11 -3.56
C VAL A 161 -8.39 9.60 -3.27
N ALA A 162 -7.38 10.31 -3.78
CA ALA A 162 -7.27 11.76 -3.61
C ALA A 162 -8.47 12.50 -4.21
N GLY A 163 -9.09 11.98 -5.29
CA GLY A 163 -10.29 12.53 -5.91
C GLY A 163 -11.63 12.10 -5.29
N LEU A 164 -11.63 11.40 -4.14
CA LEU A 164 -12.85 11.04 -3.39
C LEU A 164 -13.16 12.10 -2.32
N ASP A 165 -13.67 13.25 -2.74
CA ASP A 165 -13.97 14.39 -1.85
C ASP A 165 -15.08 14.11 -0.84
N GLU A 166 -15.90 13.09 -1.09
CA GLU A 166 -16.89 12.55 -0.16
C GLU A 166 -16.27 11.88 1.08
N VAL A 167 -14.97 11.54 1.07
CA VAL A 167 -14.25 10.96 2.21
C VAL A 167 -13.34 12.01 2.84
N GLU A 168 -13.59 12.37 4.10
CA GLU A 168 -12.83 13.41 4.78
C GLU A 168 -11.38 12.96 5.06
N GLN A 169 -11.20 11.77 5.63
CA GLN A 169 -9.89 11.26 6.04
C GLN A 169 -9.30 10.36 4.93
N ARG A 170 -8.40 10.91 4.13
CA ARG A 170 -7.66 10.17 3.09
C ARG A 170 -6.18 10.18 3.44
N LEU A 171 -5.63 9.04 3.84
CA LEU A 171 -4.28 8.90 4.39
C LEU A 171 -3.47 7.88 3.59
N VAL A 172 -2.15 7.99 3.63
CA VAL A 172 -1.21 6.98 3.11
C VAL A 172 -0.30 6.52 4.24
N ALA A 173 -0.02 5.22 4.32
CA ALA A 173 0.94 4.62 5.22
C ALA A 173 1.87 3.66 4.47
N CYS A 174 3.16 3.98 4.44
CA CYS A 174 4.21 3.21 3.81
C CYS A 174 4.92 2.33 4.84
N LEU A 175 5.17 1.06 4.53
CA LEU A 175 5.93 0.13 5.39
C LEU A 175 6.94 -0.65 4.54
N GLY A 176 8.19 -0.70 4.98
CA GLY A 176 9.26 -1.37 4.22
C GLY A 176 10.33 -0.44 3.68
N PHE A 177 10.56 0.72 4.31
CA PHE A 177 11.61 1.66 3.93
C PHE A 177 12.94 0.97 3.60
N GLY A 178 13.47 1.24 2.42
CA GLY A 178 14.68 0.59 1.92
C GLY A 178 14.43 -0.41 0.79
N VAL A 179 13.26 -1.06 0.76
CA VAL A 179 13.03 -2.19 -0.15
C VAL A 179 12.99 -1.79 -1.62
N ASP A 180 12.53 -0.59 -1.95
CA ASP A 180 12.41 -0.12 -3.35
C ASP A 180 13.74 0.32 -3.96
N ALA A 181 14.84 0.22 -3.21
CA ALA A 181 16.17 0.47 -3.77
C ALA A 181 16.47 -0.46 -4.96
N TYR A 182 15.90 -1.68 -4.98
CA TYR A 182 16.02 -2.60 -6.10
C TYR A 182 15.22 -2.18 -7.35
N HIS A 183 14.29 -1.23 -7.20
CA HIS A 183 13.53 -0.60 -8.28
C HIS A 183 14.00 0.84 -8.55
N GLY A 184 15.19 1.22 -8.07
CA GLY A 184 15.83 2.51 -8.36
C GLY A 184 15.44 3.66 -7.43
N VAL A 185 14.64 3.41 -6.38
CA VAL A 185 14.30 4.45 -5.41
C VAL A 185 15.52 4.86 -4.59
N ASN A 186 15.81 6.16 -4.54
CA ASN A 186 16.81 6.73 -3.65
C ASN A 186 16.17 7.19 -2.33
N HIS A 187 16.45 6.47 -1.25
CA HIS A 187 15.85 6.73 0.07
C HIS A 187 16.21 8.09 0.69
N ALA A 188 17.32 8.71 0.29
CA ALA A 188 17.60 10.09 0.71
C ALA A 188 16.66 11.10 0.04
N LEU A 189 16.22 10.85 -1.20
CA LEU A 189 15.17 11.64 -1.87
C LEU A 189 13.79 11.39 -1.25
N VAL A 190 13.48 10.16 -0.82
CA VAL A 190 12.25 9.87 -0.05
C VAL A 190 12.21 10.74 1.22
N LEU A 191 13.31 10.76 1.99
CA LEU A 191 13.40 11.60 3.20
C LEU A 191 13.29 13.10 2.89
N GLU A 192 13.84 13.56 1.76
CA GLU A 192 13.68 14.94 1.29
C GLU A 192 12.21 15.26 0.97
N ASN A 193 11.47 14.33 0.34
CA ASN A 193 10.05 14.47 0.03
C ASN A 193 9.21 14.54 1.30
N LEU A 194 9.49 13.67 2.29
CA LEU A 194 8.83 13.71 3.60
C LEU A 194 9.06 15.04 4.33
N ALA A 195 10.28 15.56 4.29
CA ALA A 195 10.59 16.88 4.84
C ALA A 195 9.82 18.00 4.13
N ALA A 196 9.58 17.87 2.82
CA ALA A 196 8.73 18.79 2.09
C ALA A 196 7.25 18.68 2.51
N LEU A 197 6.72 17.47 2.67
CA LEU A 197 5.35 17.25 3.16
C LEU A 197 5.16 17.80 4.58
N GLN A 198 6.16 17.68 5.45
CA GLN A 198 6.14 18.30 6.78
C GLN A 198 5.99 19.82 6.71
N ARG A 199 6.68 20.50 5.78
CA ARG A 199 6.54 21.96 5.61
C ARG A 199 5.13 22.39 5.21
N GLU A 200 4.35 21.48 4.62
CA GLU A 200 2.95 21.71 4.22
C GLU A 200 1.94 21.13 5.21
N GLY A 201 2.40 20.58 6.35
CA GLY A 201 1.55 19.96 7.35
C GLY A 201 0.92 18.63 6.89
N ALA A 202 1.45 18.01 5.82
CA ALA A 202 0.97 16.76 5.26
C ALA A 202 1.72 15.52 5.79
N TRP A 203 2.79 15.69 6.57
CA TRP A 203 3.48 14.59 7.24
C TRP A 203 2.83 14.27 8.58
N LEU A 204 2.44 13.01 8.78
CA LEU A 204 1.79 12.50 9.99
C LEU A 204 2.77 11.73 10.90
N GLY A 205 4.07 11.85 10.63
CA GLY A 205 5.08 11.18 11.45
C GLY A 205 5.29 9.72 11.08
N ALA A 206 6.14 9.10 11.88
CA ALA A 206 6.52 7.70 11.75
C ALA A 206 6.40 6.99 13.09
N PHE A 207 6.09 5.69 13.05
CA PHE A 207 6.04 4.84 14.24
C PHE A 207 6.42 3.41 13.89
N SER A 208 7.00 2.69 14.85
CA SER A 208 7.44 1.31 14.65
C SER A 208 6.30 0.32 14.83
N LEU A 209 6.30 -0.75 14.03
CA LEU A 209 5.53 -1.96 14.26
C LEU A 209 6.26 -2.81 15.32
N PRO A 210 5.74 -2.94 16.55
CA PRO A 210 6.43 -3.68 17.60
C PRO A 210 6.25 -5.19 17.42
N TYR A 211 7.34 -5.96 17.46
CA TYR A 211 7.27 -7.43 17.37
C TYR A 211 6.45 -8.07 18.50
N ASP A 212 6.57 -7.53 19.70
CA ASP A 212 5.89 -7.99 20.92
C ASP A 212 4.43 -7.54 21.02
N SER A 213 3.97 -6.71 20.08
CA SER A 213 2.55 -6.39 19.93
C SER A 213 1.77 -7.54 19.29
N ARG A 214 0.47 -7.58 19.57
CA ARG A 214 -0.44 -8.55 18.93
C ARG A 214 -0.45 -8.36 17.41
N GLU A 215 -0.44 -7.11 16.96
CA GLU A 215 -0.45 -6.72 15.56
C GLU A 215 0.82 -7.18 14.83
N GLY A 216 1.99 -7.00 15.44
CA GLY A 216 3.27 -7.45 14.90
C GLY A 216 3.38 -8.97 14.81
N ALA A 217 2.98 -9.70 15.85
CA ALA A 217 2.98 -11.15 15.85
C ALA A 217 2.05 -11.74 14.76
N LEU A 218 0.82 -11.21 14.66
CA LEU A 218 -0.14 -11.63 13.64
C LEU A 218 0.28 -11.26 12.21
N TYR A 219 0.95 -10.11 12.03
CA TYR A 219 1.51 -9.76 10.74
C TYR A 219 2.58 -10.74 10.29
N VAL A 220 3.53 -11.10 11.16
CA VAL A 220 4.57 -12.08 10.84
C VAL A 220 3.95 -13.44 10.50
N ASP A 221 2.92 -13.87 11.23
CA ASP A 221 2.17 -15.10 10.94
C ASP A 221 1.46 -15.04 9.57
N ALA A 222 0.76 -13.94 9.28
CA ALA A 222 0.09 -13.74 7.99
C ALA A 222 1.07 -13.80 6.81
N VAL A 223 2.25 -13.16 6.95
CA VAL A 223 3.30 -13.20 5.93
C VAL A 223 3.84 -14.62 5.74
N ALA A 224 4.05 -15.37 6.82
CA ALA A 224 4.48 -16.76 6.73
C ALA A 224 3.43 -17.65 6.03
N HIS A 225 2.15 -17.48 6.37
CA HIS A 225 1.02 -18.15 5.70
C HIS A 225 0.98 -17.82 4.21
N ALA A 226 1.17 -16.54 3.86
CA ALA A 226 1.23 -16.09 2.47
C ALA A 226 2.39 -16.72 1.71
N GLN A 227 3.60 -16.74 2.28
CA GLN A 227 4.77 -17.37 1.68
C GLN A 227 4.54 -18.86 1.41
N HIS A 228 3.88 -19.56 2.33
CA HIS A 228 3.56 -20.98 2.15
C HIS A 228 2.48 -21.21 1.07
N SER A 229 1.57 -20.26 0.91
CA SER A 229 0.47 -20.33 -0.06
C SER A 229 0.90 -19.90 -1.47
N THR A 230 1.97 -19.12 -1.60
CA THR A 230 2.51 -18.64 -2.89
C THR A 230 4.02 -18.94 -2.99
N PRO A 231 4.45 -20.21 -2.98
CA PRO A 231 5.87 -20.58 -2.89
C PRO A 231 6.71 -20.13 -4.09
N ASP A 232 6.12 -20.04 -5.28
CA ASP A 232 6.83 -19.61 -6.50
C ASP A 232 7.00 -18.09 -6.57
N HIS A 233 6.06 -17.35 -5.99
CA HIS A 233 5.99 -15.89 -6.04
C HIS A 233 5.71 -15.24 -4.67
N PRO A 234 6.49 -15.55 -3.62
CA PRO A 234 6.29 -14.94 -2.30
C PRO A 234 6.60 -13.44 -2.35
N SER A 235 5.98 -12.67 -1.45
CA SER A 235 6.28 -11.25 -1.29
C SER A 235 7.70 -11.06 -0.75
N ILE A 236 8.58 -10.47 -1.56
CA ILE A 236 9.92 -10.06 -1.13
C ILE A 236 9.81 -8.88 -0.15
N VAL A 237 8.90 -7.94 -0.42
CA VAL A 237 8.62 -6.79 0.44
C VAL A 237 8.21 -7.24 1.83
N ASN A 238 7.07 -7.92 1.94
CA ASN A 238 6.52 -8.26 3.25
C ASN A 238 7.38 -9.31 3.96
N GLY A 239 8.10 -10.16 3.23
CA GLY A 239 9.12 -11.04 3.81
C GLY A 239 10.30 -10.26 4.44
N SER A 240 10.75 -9.18 3.80
CA SER A 240 11.82 -8.31 4.33
C SER A 240 11.34 -7.52 5.54
N VAL A 241 10.12 -7.00 5.51
CA VAL A 241 9.48 -6.33 6.67
C VAL A 241 9.32 -7.31 7.83
N ALA A 242 8.80 -8.53 7.59
CA ALA A 242 8.65 -9.53 8.64
C ALA A 242 10.00 -9.94 9.26
N ALA A 243 11.07 -10.02 8.46
CA ALA A 243 12.43 -10.25 8.96
C ALA A 243 12.92 -9.07 9.82
N ALA A 244 12.71 -7.82 9.38
CA ALA A 244 13.06 -6.63 10.16
C ALA A 244 12.28 -6.54 11.48
N VAL A 245 10.99 -6.88 11.46
CA VAL A 245 10.14 -6.96 12.66
C VAL A 245 10.70 -7.99 13.65
N ARG A 246 11.23 -9.13 13.19
CA ARG A 246 11.93 -10.11 14.04
C ARG A 246 13.33 -9.66 14.50
N GLY A 247 13.79 -8.48 14.11
CA GLY A 247 15.11 -7.94 14.46
C GLY A 247 16.26 -8.46 13.59
N GLU A 248 15.96 -9.08 12.44
CA GLU A 248 16.99 -9.51 11.49
C GLU A 248 17.60 -8.31 10.73
N PHE A 249 18.84 -8.47 10.24
CA PHE A 249 19.57 -7.41 9.54
C PHE A 249 20.45 -7.97 8.41
N GLY A 250 20.58 -7.21 7.32
CA GLY A 250 21.43 -7.52 6.18
C GLY A 250 20.79 -8.46 5.17
N ASP A 251 21.58 -9.38 4.64
CA ASP A 251 21.17 -10.27 3.54
C ASP A 251 20.43 -11.51 4.06
N VAL A 252 19.16 -11.32 4.43
CA VAL A 252 18.28 -12.39 4.91
C VAL A 252 17.73 -13.21 3.74
N ARG A 253 17.80 -14.53 3.83
CA ARG A 253 17.35 -15.45 2.78
C ARG A 253 16.11 -16.22 3.20
N PHE A 254 14.97 -15.84 2.63
CA PHE A 254 13.69 -16.54 2.84
C PHE A 254 13.01 -16.99 1.53
N THR A 255 13.62 -16.71 0.36
CA THR A 255 13.09 -17.13 -0.94
C THR A 255 14.17 -17.24 -2.01
N GLU A 256 14.03 -18.23 -2.89
CA GLU A 256 14.88 -18.43 -4.08
C GLU A 256 14.80 -17.28 -5.08
N ARG A 257 13.73 -16.47 -5.06
CA ARG A 257 13.60 -15.30 -5.94
C ARG A 257 14.73 -14.29 -5.77
N THR A 258 15.34 -14.26 -4.59
CA THR A 258 16.41 -13.30 -4.28
C THR A 258 17.81 -13.88 -4.48
N LYS A 259 17.97 -15.16 -4.87
CA LYS A 259 19.27 -15.88 -4.84
C LYS A 259 20.44 -15.18 -5.56
N ASN A 260 20.13 -14.38 -6.59
CA ASN A 260 21.11 -13.65 -7.40
C ASN A 260 21.26 -12.16 -7.02
N SER A 261 20.59 -11.72 -5.95
CA SER A 261 20.62 -10.36 -5.41
C SER A 261 20.95 -10.43 -3.92
N ARG A 262 21.39 -9.36 -3.27
CA ARG A 262 21.53 -9.33 -1.80
C ARG A 262 20.44 -8.44 -1.24
N LEU A 263 19.66 -8.95 -0.29
CA LEU A 263 18.74 -8.13 0.49
C LEU A 263 19.52 -7.23 1.46
N PHE A 264 18.89 -6.14 1.88
CA PHE A 264 19.40 -5.28 2.94
C PHE A 264 18.29 -5.01 3.96
N VAL A 265 17.90 -6.08 4.65
CA VAL A 265 16.93 -6.00 5.75
C VAL A 265 17.49 -5.09 6.83
N ASN A 266 16.68 -4.15 7.31
CA ASN A 266 17.10 -3.21 8.32
C ASN A 266 15.89 -2.74 9.18
N PRO A 267 16.12 -2.21 10.40
CA PRO A 267 15.04 -1.83 11.29
C PRO A 267 14.08 -0.76 10.76
N LEU A 268 14.48 0.07 9.79
CA LEU A 268 13.57 1.07 9.20
C LEU A 268 12.46 0.43 8.35
N MET A 269 12.65 -0.82 7.89
CA MET A 269 11.59 -1.56 7.20
C MET A 269 10.39 -1.85 8.11
N ALA A 270 10.59 -1.89 9.44
CA ALA A 270 9.53 -2.07 10.43
C ALA A 270 8.92 -0.74 10.92
N VAL A 271 9.24 0.38 10.25
CA VAL A 271 8.72 1.71 10.58
C VAL A 271 7.69 2.13 9.54
N TYR A 272 6.51 2.51 9.99
CA TYR A 272 5.51 3.18 9.17
C TYR A 272 5.89 4.63 8.91
N PHE A 273 5.69 5.09 7.68
CA PHE A 273 5.77 6.48 7.30
C PHE A 273 4.39 6.95 6.82
N CYS A 274 3.79 7.91 7.52
CA CYS A 274 2.39 8.27 7.29
C CYS A 274 2.23 9.70 6.78
N VAL A 275 1.39 9.89 5.76
CA VAL A 275 1.09 11.20 5.18
C VAL A 275 -0.40 11.39 4.93
N ASP A 276 -0.82 12.64 4.83
CA ASP A 276 -2.11 13.00 4.25
C ASP A 276 -2.09 12.76 2.73
N ALA A 277 -3.03 11.98 2.22
CA ALA A 277 -3.04 11.58 0.80
C ALA A 277 -3.29 12.77 -0.13
N VAL A 278 -4.12 13.74 0.28
CA VAL A 278 -4.41 14.94 -0.50
C VAL A 278 -3.20 15.88 -0.52
N GLY A 279 -2.50 15.99 0.59
CA GLY A 279 -1.20 16.67 0.68
C GLY A 279 -0.15 16.03 -0.22
N LEU A 280 -0.03 14.71 -0.21
CA LEU A 280 0.88 13.96 -1.09
C LEU A 280 0.54 14.18 -2.57
N ALA A 281 -0.74 14.00 -2.94
CA ALA A 281 -1.24 14.17 -4.29
C ALA A 281 -0.92 15.55 -4.89
N ARG A 282 -1.09 16.62 -4.09
CA ARG A 282 -0.75 17.99 -4.52
C ARG A 282 0.73 18.22 -4.79
N ARG A 283 1.63 17.43 -4.19
CA ARG A 283 3.08 17.57 -4.42
C ARG A 283 3.56 16.80 -5.64
N ASN A 284 2.88 15.73 -6.03
CA ASN A 284 3.22 14.94 -7.20
C ASN A 284 3.10 15.81 -8.47
N LEU A 285 4.08 15.67 -9.37
CA LEU A 285 4.25 16.60 -10.51
C LEU A 285 3.50 16.19 -11.78
N TYR A 286 2.91 15.00 -11.81
CA TYR A 286 2.21 14.47 -12.98
C TYR A 286 0.83 13.87 -12.66
N LEU A 287 0.39 13.91 -11.40
CA LEU A 287 -0.85 13.27 -10.98
C LEU A 287 -2.08 13.84 -11.72
N ASP A 288 -2.07 15.15 -11.97
CA ASP A 288 -3.07 15.85 -12.79
C ASP A 288 -3.10 15.35 -14.24
N ARG A 289 -1.95 14.97 -14.79
CA ARG A 289 -1.82 14.45 -16.16
C ARG A 289 -2.41 13.03 -16.30
N ILE A 290 -2.44 12.24 -15.22
CA ILE A 290 -2.95 10.86 -15.26
C ILE A 290 -4.43 10.74 -14.84
N GLU A 291 -5.04 11.83 -14.41
CA GLU A 291 -6.40 11.90 -13.84
C GLU A 291 -7.47 11.22 -14.71
N HIS A 292 -7.36 11.36 -16.03
CA HIS A 292 -8.31 10.86 -17.02
C HIS A 292 -7.88 9.55 -17.69
N THR A 293 -6.88 8.86 -17.13
CA THR A 293 -6.47 7.55 -17.65
C THR A 293 -7.52 6.49 -17.34
N VAL A 294 -7.69 5.56 -18.28
CA VAL A 294 -8.58 4.40 -18.19
C VAL A 294 -7.79 3.10 -18.08
N LEU A 295 -6.61 3.04 -18.68
CA LEU A 295 -5.73 1.88 -18.65
C LEU A 295 -4.41 2.22 -17.97
N THR A 296 -3.84 1.27 -17.22
CA THR A 296 -2.54 1.43 -16.55
C THR A 296 -1.42 1.80 -17.53
N ARG A 297 -1.43 1.25 -18.75
CA ARG A 297 -0.44 1.61 -19.80
C ARG A 297 -0.46 3.10 -20.19
N GLN A 298 -1.59 3.78 -20.02
CA GLN A 298 -1.67 5.23 -20.26
C GLN A 298 -0.94 5.98 -19.16
N ILE A 299 -1.00 5.50 -17.92
CA ILE A 299 -0.22 6.05 -16.80
C ILE A 299 1.28 5.94 -17.11
N SER A 300 1.77 4.76 -17.52
CA SER A 300 3.19 4.60 -17.91
C SER A 300 3.60 5.58 -19.02
N SER A 301 2.74 5.77 -20.04
CA SER A 301 3.03 6.67 -21.15
C SER A 301 3.10 8.13 -20.70
N VAL A 302 2.15 8.56 -19.87
CA VAL A 302 2.11 9.93 -19.33
C VAL A 302 3.30 10.21 -18.40
N ILE A 303 3.71 9.23 -17.57
CA ILE A 303 4.89 9.36 -16.72
C ILE A 303 6.15 9.51 -17.57
N ALA A 304 6.29 8.70 -18.62
CA ALA A 304 7.44 8.79 -19.54
C ALA A 304 7.49 10.15 -20.24
N GLU A 305 6.38 10.60 -20.84
CA GLU A 305 6.27 11.90 -21.50
C GLU A 305 6.58 13.05 -20.53
N PHE A 306 6.02 13.01 -19.32
CA PHE A 306 6.31 14.01 -18.28
C PHE A 306 7.80 14.08 -17.95
N ARG A 307 8.48 12.94 -17.86
CA ARG A 307 9.91 12.88 -17.52
C ARG A 307 10.80 13.35 -18.68
N ASP A 308 10.41 13.07 -19.92
CA ASP A 308 11.12 13.56 -21.11
C ASP A 308 11.03 15.10 -21.24
N ASP A 309 9.95 15.71 -20.73
CA ASP A 309 9.78 17.16 -20.67
C ASP A 309 10.63 17.85 -19.58
N LEU A 310 11.16 17.11 -18.59
CA LEU A 310 11.89 17.70 -17.49
C LEU A 310 13.30 18.16 -17.95
N PRO A 311 13.73 19.37 -17.57
CA PRO A 311 15.07 19.85 -17.92
C PRO A 311 16.19 19.01 -17.28
N SER A 312 15.91 18.37 -16.14
CA SER A 312 16.81 17.47 -15.43
C SER A 312 16.04 16.68 -14.38
N LEU A 313 16.48 15.45 -14.11
CA LEU A 313 16.05 14.67 -12.96
C LEU A 313 16.87 15.04 -11.71
N ARG A 314 16.25 14.97 -10.53
CA ARG A 314 16.91 15.10 -9.23
C ARG A 314 17.86 13.91 -9.04
N PRO A 315 19.18 14.16 -8.93
CA PRO A 315 20.16 13.08 -8.85
C PRO A 315 20.05 12.34 -7.50
N PRO A 316 20.41 11.05 -7.47
CA PRO A 316 20.48 10.28 -6.22
C PRO A 316 21.41 10.95 -5.20
N ARG A 317 21.04 10.90 -3.92
CA ARG A 317 21.88 11.41 -2.82
C ARG A 317 22.37 10.27 -1.94
N VAL A 318 23.54 10.46 -1.35
CA VAL A 318 24.09 9.54 -0.34
C VAL A 318 23.53 9.94 1.02
N PHE A 319 22.97 8.96 1.73
CA PHE A 319 22.64 9.15 3.14
C PHE A 319 23.95 9.12 3.96
N PRO A 320 24.22 10.13 4.82
CA PRO A 320 25.45 10.14 5.62
C PRO A 320 25.58 8.86 6.44
N HIS A 321 26.77 8.23 6.40
CA HIS A 321 27.13 7.02 7.15
C HIS A 321 28.21 7.34 8.17
#